data_AF-A0A2D8FS97-F1
#
_entry.id   AF-A0A2D8FS97-F1
#
_cell.length_a   1.000
_cell.length_b   1.000
_cell.length_c   1.000
_cell.angle_alpha   90.00
_cell.angle_beta   90.00
_cell.angle_gamma   90.00
#
_symmetry.space_group_name_H-M   'P 1'
#
loop_
_entity.id
_entity.type
_entity.pdbx_description
1 polymer ?
#
loop_
_entity_poly.entity_id
_entity_poly.type
_entity_poly.pdbx_seq_one_letter_code
_entity_poly.pdbx_strand_id
1 'polypeptide(L)'
;MTPLADMIPTMTDADLTTLRANAARLVEHGASTQVMAASDILPVIDDELARRAALPKPVKAPPAKRAAPKKKLPPVTGHQTALPTG
;
A
#
# COMPACT_ATOMS: atom_id res chain seq x y z
N MET A 1 -0.61 17.12 16.13
CA MET A 1 -0.92 15.87 15.40
C MET A 1 -1.73 16.24 14.19
N THR A 2 -1.30 15.85 12.99
CA THR A 2 -2.08 16.04 11.77
C THR A 2 -3.09 14.89 11.65
N PRO A 3 -4.39 15.15 11.50
CA PRO A 3 -5.39 14.13 11.23
C PRO A 3 -5.04 13.28 9.99
N LEU A 4 -5.31 11.97 10.04
CA LEU A 4 -5.08 11.07 8.91
C LEU A 4 -5.86 11.51 7.65
N ALA A 5 -7.08 12.03 7.83
CA ALA A 5 -7.91 12.55 6.74
C ALA A 5 -7.19 13.63 5.91
N ASP A 6 -6.40 14.49 6.56
CA ASP A 6 -5.66 15.56 5.88
C ASP A 6 -4.48 15.03 5.05
N MET A 7 -4.01 13.80 5.33
CA MET A 7 -2.91 13.17 4.63
C MET A 7 -3.37 12.37 3.39
N ILE A 8 -4.62 11.87 3.38
CA ILE A 8 -5.19 11.03 2.32
C ILE A 8 -4.96 11.60 0.91
N PRO A 9 -5.18 12.90 0.63
CA PRO A 9 -4.99 13.45 -0.72
C PRO A 9 -3.55 13.32 -1.25
N THR A 10 -2.57 13.19 -0.35
CA THR A 10 -1.13 13.12 -0.70
C THR A 10 -0.60 11.69 -0.78
N MET A 11 -1.36 10.70 -0.31
CA MET A 11 -0.95 9.29 -0.33
C MET A 11 -0.90 8.75 -1.76
N THR A 12 -0.12 7.70 -2.00
CA THR A 12 -0.11 7.03 -3.31
C THR A 12 -1.32 6.09 -3.45
N ASP A 13 -1.66 5.67 -4.68
CA ASP A 13 -2.77 4.73 -4.91
C ASP A 13 -2.55 3.39 -4.20
N ALA A 14 -1.30 2.93 -4.12
CA ALA A 14 -0.92 1.71 -3.42
C ALA A 14 -1.13 1.86 -1.90
N ASP A 15 -0.76 3.01 -1.34
CA ASP A 15 -0.95 3.32 0.07
C ASP A 15 -2.44 3.42 0.41
N LEU A 16 -3.24 4.07 -0.44
CA LEU A 16 -4.70 4.17 -0.25
C LEU A 16 -5.39 2.81 -0.30
N THR A 17 -4.98 1.94 -1.23
CA THR A 17 -5.51 0.57 -1.32
C THR A 17 -5.18 -0.23 -0.05
N THR A 18 -3.94 -0.12 0.44
CA THR A 18 -3.49 -0.78 1.66
C THR A 18 -4.23 -0.23 2.88
N LEU A 19 -4.37 1.10 2.98
CA LEU A 19 -5.08 1.76 4.06
C LEU A 19 -6.55 1.33 4.12
N ARG A 20 -7.22 1.27 2.96
CA ARG A 20 -8.60 0.79 2.85
C ARG A 20 -8.75 -0.65 3.34
N ALA A 21 -7.86 -1.55 2.93
CA ALA A 21 -7.90 -2.94 3.37
C ALA A 21 -7.68 -3.09 4.89
N ASN A 22 -6.79 -2.28 5.45
CA ASN A 22 -6.54 -2.25 6.89
C ASN A 22 -7.72 -1.67 7.67
N ALA A 23 -8.31 -0.56 7.20
CA ALA A 23 -9.49 0.02 7.80
C ALA A 23 -10.67 -0.96 7.80
N ALA A 24 -10.90 -1.66 6.68
CA ALA A 24 -11.93 -2.71 6.59
C ALA A 24 -11.71 -3.82 7.63
N ARG A 25 -10.48 -4.33 7.77
CA ARG A 25 -10.14 -5.32 8.81
C ARG A 25 -10.40 -4.80 10.22
N LEU A 26 -10.09 -3.52 10.48
CA LEU A 26 -10.29 -2.92 11.80
C LEU A 26 -11.77 -2.73 12.13
N VAL A 27 -12.64 -2.49 11.14
CA VAL A 27 -14.09 -2.49 11.36
C VAL A 27 -14.59 -3.87 11.80
N GLU A 28 -14.04 -4.95 11.22
CA GLU A 28 -14.48 -6.31 11.52
C GLU A 28 -13.90 -6.87 12.83
N HIS A 29 -12.66 -6.52 13.17
CA HIS A 29 -11.88 -7.21 14.21
C HIS A 29 -11.16 -6.28 15.19
N GLY A 30 -11.28 -4.97 15.03
CA GLY A 30 -10.59 -3.99 15.87
C GLY A 30 -11.22 -3.83 17.26
N ALA A 31 -10.48 -3.19 18.16
CA ALA A 31 -11.03 -2.65 19.40
C ALA A 31 -12.08 -1.55 19.10
N SER A 32 -12.97 -1.25 20.05
CA SER A 32 -14.07 -0.29 19.85
C SER A 32 -13.62 1.06 19.27
N THR A 33 -12.52 1.62 19.77
CA THR A 33 -11.95 2.89 19.27
C THR A 33 -11.38 2.77 17.87
N GLN A 34 -10.84 1.61 17.49
CA GLN A 34 -10.34 1.33 16.15
C GLN A 34 -11.49 1.15 15.16
N VAL A 35 -12.56 0.46 15.56
CA VAL A 35 -13.78 0.28 14.76
C VAL A 35 -14.40 1.64 14.46
N MET A 36 -14.54 2.51 15.46
CA MET A 36 -15.07 3.87 15.28
C MET A 36 -14.20 4.66 14.30
N ALA A 37 -12.89 4.77 14.57
CA ALA A 37 -11.98 5.50 13.70
C ALA A 37 -11.92 4.95 12.27
N ALA A 38 -11.98 3.62 12.10
CA ALA A 38 -11.98 2.98 10.80
C ALA A 38 -13.29 3.20 10.04
N SER A 39 -14.43 3.16 10.75
CA SER A 39 -15.74 3.44 10.15
C SER A 39 -15.85 4.90 9.70
N ASP A 40 -15.28 5.83 10.47
CA ASP A 40 -15.26 7.25 10.14
C ASP A 40 -14.39 7.57 8.92
N ILE A 41 -13.26 6.86 8.74
CA ILE A 41 -12.28 7.16 7.69
C ILE A 41 -12.54 6.45 6.35
N LEU A 42 -13.24 5.31 6.36
CA LEU A 42 -13.50 4.52 5.15
C LEU A 42 -14.14 5.34 4.02
N PRO A 43 -15.21 6.15 4.26
CA PRO A 43 -15.80 6.98 3.21
C PRO A 43 -14.80 7.94 2.58
N VAL A 44 -13.90 8.54 3.38
CA VAL A 44 -12.89 9.49 2.89
C VAL A 44 -11.88 8.81 1.96
N ILE A 45 -11.49 7.57 2.28
CA ILE A 45 -10.57 6.79 1.45
C ILE A 45 -11.25 6.38 0.14
N ASP A 46 -12.49 5.90 0.23
CA ASP A 46 -13.26 5.43 -0.93
C ASP A 46 -13.55 6.58 -1.91
N ASP A 47 -13.91 7.77 -1.40
CA ASP A 47 -14.11 8.98 -2.20
C ASP A 47 -12.83 9.40 -2.93
N GLU A 48 -11.68 9.36 -2.27
CA GLU A 48 -10.40 9.72 -2.91
C GLU A 48 -9.99 8.69 -3.98
N LEU A 49 -10.18 7.39 -3.70
CA LEU A 49 -9.95 6.33 -4.69
C LEU A 49 -10.86 6.51 -5.92
N ALA A 50 -12.14 6.84 -5.72
CA ALA A 50 -13.09 7.12 -6.79
C ALA A 50 -12.68 8.37 -7.59
N ARG A 51 -12.30 9.45 -6.90
CA ARG A 51 -11.81 10.68 -7.53
C ARG A 51 -10.60 10.41 -8.42
N ARG A 52 -9.63 9.61 -7.95
CA ARG A 52 -8.44 9.23 -8.73
C ARG A 52 -8.77 8.33 -9.90
N ALA A 53 -9.69 7.39 -9.74
CA ALA A 53 -10.13 6.52 -10.83
C ALA A 53 -10.80 7.31 -11.96
N ALA A 54 -11.47 8.42 -11.64
CA ALA A 54 -12.09 9.33 -12.61
C ALA A 54 -11.09 10.27 -13.30
N LEU A 55 -9.87 10.44 -12.79
CA LEU A 55 -8.86 11.27 -13.44
C LEU A 55 -8.34 10.59 -14.72
N PRO A 56 -8.13 11.36 -15.80
CA PRO A 56 -7.48 10.86 -17.00
C PRO A 56 -6.11 10.26 -16.65
N LYS A 57 -5.95 8.95 -16.86
CA LYS A 57 -4.66 8.30 -16.65
C LYS A 57 -3.69 8.80 -17.71
N PRO A 58 -2.50 9.30 -17.35
CA PRO A 58 -1.51 9.68 -18.34
C PRO A 58 -1.22 8.45 -19.21
N VAL A 59 -1.35 8.63 -20.52
CA VAL A 59 -1.05 7.60 -21.51
C VAL A 59 0.42 7.23 -21.31
N LYS A 60 0.68 6.06 -20.72
CA LYS A 60 2.03 5.55 -20.58
C LYS A 60 2.60 5.42 -22.00
N ALA A 61 3.61 6.22 -22.32
CA ALA A 61 4.38 6.04 -23.54
C ALA A 61 4.83 4.57 -23.62
N PRO A 62 4.79 3.94 -24.81
CA PRO A 62 5.17 2.54 -24.95
C PRO A 62 6.56 2.30 -24.33
N PRO A 63 6.76 1.21 -23.57
CA PRO A 63 8.06 0.92 -23.01
C PRO A 63 9.08 0.82 -24.14
N ALA A 64 10.07 1.70 -24.13
CA ALA A 64 11.24 1.56 -25.00
C ALA A 64 11.83 0.18 -24.73
N LYS A 65 11.91 -0.65 -25.79
CA LYS A 65 12.46 -2.01 -25.72
C LYS A 65 13.89 -1.94 -25.18
N ARG A 66 14.07 -2.18 -23.88
CA ARG A 66 15.40 -2.32 -23.29
C ARG A 66 15.98 -3.66 -23.76
N ALA A 67 17.08 -3.60 -24.48
CA ALA A 67 17.85 -4.79 -24.87
C ALA A 67 18.26 -5.58 -23.61
N ALA A 68 18.20 -6.91 -23.70
CA ALA A 68 18.49 -7.81 -22.59
C ALA A 68 19.90 -7.59 -22.01
N PRO A 69 20.06 -7.36 -20.69
CA PRO A 69 21.37 -7.36 -20.05
C PRO A 69 21.97 -8.77 -20.08
N LYS A 70 23.20 -8.87 -20.59
CA LYS A 70 24.00 -10.10 -20.60
C LYS A 70 24.23 -10.61 -19.16
N LYS A 71 24.07 -11.91 -18.98
CA LYS A 71 24.28 -12.75 -17.77
C LYS A 71 25.29 -12.18 -16.76
N LYS A 72 24.91 -12.15 -15.47
CA LYS A 72 25.86 -12.27 -14.33
C LYS A 72 25.32 -13.24 -13.25
N LEU A 73 26.28 -13.95 -12.66
CA LEU A 73 26.30 -15.13 -11.75
C LEU A 73 25.20 -15.24 -10.67
N PRO A 74 24.94 -16.47 -10.17
CA PRO A 74 24.02 -16.69 -9.04
C PRO A 74 24.64 -16.19 -7.72
N PRO A 75 23.83 -15.65 -6.79
CA PRO A 75 24.32 -15.35 -5.46
C PRO A 75 24.49 -16.64 -4.65
N VAL A 76 25.74 -16.94 -4.30
CA VAL A 76 26.08 -17.77 -3.14
C VAL A 76 25.82 -16.94 -1.88
N THR A 77 25.07 -17.49 -0.93
CA THR A 77 25.47 -17.72 0.49
C THR A 77 24.20 -17.94 1.30
N GLY A 78 24.10 -19.11 1.94
CA GLY A 78 22.99 -19.47 2.82
C GLY A 78 23.02 -18.67 4.12
N HIS A 79 21.86 -18.20 4.55
CA HIS A 79 21.68 -17.70 5.91
C HIS A 79 21.46 -18.90 6.82
N GLN A 80 22.53 -19.39 7.46
CA GLN A 80 22.37 -20.26 8.63
C GLN A 80 21.96 -19.40 9.82
N THR A 81 20.71 -19.53 10.24
CA THR A 81 20.27 -19.06 11.56
C THR A 81 20.57 -20.16 12.56
N ALA A 82 21.62 -19.99 13.36
CA ALA A 82 21.81 -20.80 14.56
C ALA A 82 20.81 -20.32 15.62
N LEU A 83 19.93 -21.21 16.08
CA LEU A 83 19.13 -21.02 17.28
C LEU A 83 19.99 -21.38 18.50
N PRO A 84 20.09 -20.54 19.54
CA PRO A 84 20.68 -20.98 20.80
C PRO A 84 19.72 -21.95 21.52
N THR A 85 20.18 -23.16 21.77
CA THR A 85 19.55 -24.12 22.68
C THR A 85 20.12 -23.94 24.09
N GLY A 86 19.24 -23.81 25.08
CA GLY A 86 19.50 -24.17 26.48
C GLY A 86 20.22 -23.13 27.32
#